data_AF-A0A3M9X3T5-F1
#
_entry.id   AF-A0A3M9X3T5-F1
#
_cell.length_a   1.000
_cell.length_b   1.000
_cell.length_c   1.000
_cell.angle_alpha   90.00
_cell.angle_beta   90.00
_cell.angle_gamma   90.00
#
_symmetry.space_group_name_H-M   'P 1'
#
loop_
_entity.id
_entity.type
_entity.pdbx_description
1 polymer ?
#
loop_
_entity_poly.entity_id
_entity_poly.type
_entity_poly.pdbx_seq_one_letter_code
_entity_poly.pdbx_strand_id
1 'polypeptide(L)'
;MSASLLFTGHMIDKPGRTTPRFPPELAQAGRKRIRAAISSYLKSGPESPVLGFASGARGGDILFHEECRAAGIATVIVLPFAPETFIRSSVELTGSDTCCPH
;
A
#
# COMPACT_ATOMS: atom_id res chain seq x y z
N MET A 1 -4.44 -17.29 -18.65
CA MET A 1 -5.23 -16.14 -18.16
C MET A 1 -4.36 -15.40 -17.18
N SER A 2 -4.15 -14.10 -17.32
CA SER A 2 -3.30 -13.34 -16.39
C SER A 2 -3.90 -13.35 -14.98
N ALA A 3 -3.05 -13.50 -13.97
CA ALA A 3 -3.49 -13.43 -12.58
C ALA A 3 -3.37 -12.00 -12.05
N SER A 4 -4.32 -11.60 -11.19
CA SER A 4 -4.31 -10.26 -10.60
C SER A 4 -4.37 -10.37 -9.08
N LEU A 5 -3.55 -9.57 -8.40
CA LEU A 5 -3.63 -9.35 -6.96
C LEU A 5 -4.24 -7.98 -6.73
N LEU A 6 -5.41 -7.93 -6.09
CA LEU A 6 -6.06 -6.68 -5.70
C LEU A 6 -5.85 -6.46 -4.20
N PHE A 7 -5.40 -5.27 -3.82
CA PHE A 7 -5.29 -4.86 -2.44
C PHE A 7 -6.20 -3.66 -2.14
N THR A 8 -6.81 -3.71 -0.96
CA THR A 8 -7.52 -2.59 -0.34
C THR A 8 -7.19 -2.60 1.14
N GLY A 9 -6.98 -1.42 1.71
CA GLY A 9 -6.57 -1.31 3.09
C GLY A 9 -6.75 0.07 3.68
N HIS A 10 -6.27 0.22 4.91
CA HIS A 10 -6.38 1.45 5.65
C HIS A 10 -5.19 2.37 5.40
N MET A 11 -5.47 3.67 5.46
CA MET A 11 -4.42 4.65 5.58
C MET A 11 -3.74 4.59 6.94
N ILE A 12 -2.42 4.82 6.98
CA ILE A 12 -1.77 5.12 8.25
C ILE A 12 -2.47 6.33 8.87
N ASP A 13 -2.84 6.19 10.13
CA ASP A 13 -3.61 7.20 10.85
C ASP A 13 -2.83 8.51 10.98
N LYS A 14 -3.55 9.64 10.88
CA LYS A 14 -2.98 10.94 11.18
C LYS A 14 -2.73 11.07 12.70
N PRO A 15 -1.74 11.88 13.13
CA PRO A 15 -1.60 12.23 14.53
C PRO A 15 -2.92 12.73 15.13
N GLY A 16 -3.26 12.28 16.33
CA GLY A 16 -4.46 12.71 17.05
C GLY A 16 -5.79 12.08 16.60
N ARG A 17 -5.78 11.02 15.78
CA ARG A 17 -7.01 10.29 15.43
C ARG A 17 -7.63 9.63 16.68
N THR A 18 -8.86 10.02 17.02
CA THR A 18 -9.57 9.60 18.25
C THR A 18 -9.77 8.09 18.37
N THR A 19 -9.99 7.41 17.25
CA THR A 19 -10.12 5.94 17.20
C THR A 19 -9.15 5.40 16.16
N PRO A 20 -8.03 4.78 16.59
CA PRO A 20 -7.05 4.19 15.69
C PRO A 20 -7.66 3.10 14.81
N ARG A 21 -7.32 3.10 13.53
CA ARG A 21 -7.65 2.03 12.57
C ARG A 21 -6.40 1.34 12.05
N PHE A 22 -5.39 2.13 11.71
CA PHE A 22 -4.10 1.63 11.28
C PHE A 22 -3.00 2.57 11.77
N PRO A 23 -2.65 2.48 13.06
CA PRO A 23 -1.68 3.35 13.65
C PRO A 23 -0.26 2.99 13.15
N PRO A 24 0.69 3.94 13.14
CA PRO A 24 2.02 3.74 12.56
C PRO A 24 2.78 2.53 13.09
N GLU A 25 2.58 2.15 14.36
CA GLU A 25 3.28 1.02 14.98
C GLU A 25 2.86 -0.33 14.36
N LEU A 26 1.67 -0.39 13.76
CA LEU A 26 1.18 -1.58 13.06
C LEU A 26 1.66 -1.66 11.60
N ALA A 27 2.32 -0.63 11.05
CA ALA A 27 2.78 -0.62 9.67
C ALA A 27 3.70 -1.82 9.36
N GLN A 28 4.67 -2.11 10.24
CA GLN A 28 5.59 -3.23 10.05
C GLN A 28 4.89 -4.59 10.15
N ALA A 29 3.91 -4.73 11.05
CA ALA A 29 3.10 -5.94 11.15
C ALA A 29 2.21 -6.13 9.90
N GLY A 30 1.66 -5.03 9.37
CA GLY A 30 0.91 -5.00 8.11
C GLY A 30 1.77 -5.45 6.93
N ARG A 31 2.96 -4.87 6.78
CA ARG A 31 3.96 -5.27 5.76
C ARG A 31 4.23 -6.77 5.79
N LYS A 32 4.51 -7.33 6.98
CA LYS A 32 4.78 -8.77 7.14
C LYS A 32 3.61 -9.64 6.68
N ARG A 33 2.37 -9.24 6.99
CA ARG A 33 1.16 -9.97 6.55
C ARG A 33 0.97 -9.91 5.04
N ILE A 34 1.15 -8.74 4.44
CA ILE A 34 1.07 -8.55 2.98
C ILE A 34 2.12 -9.44 2.30
N ARG A 35 3.39 -9.37 2.74
CA ARG A 35 4.47 -10.20 2.22
C ARG A 35 4.16 -11.69 2.33
N ALA A 36 3.63 -12.13 3.46
CA ALA A 36 3.27 -13.53 3.68
C ALA A 36 2.17 -13.98 2.71
N ALA A 37 1.15 -13.16 2.47
CA ALA A 37 0.07 -13.46 1.52
C ALA A 37 0.60 -13.56 0.08
N ILE A 38 1.42 -12.59 -0.36
CA ILE A 38 2.06 -12.61 -1.68
C ILE A 38 2.95 -13.85 -1.84
N SER A 39 3.79 -14.14 -0.83
CA SER A 39 4.68 -15.30 -0.85
C SER A 39 3.91 -16.61 -0.89
N SER A 40 2.80 -16.71 -0.15
CA SER A 40 1.95 -17.89 -0.14
C SER A 40 1.33 -18.13 -1.52
N TYR A 41 0.87 -17.06 -2.17
CA TYR A 41 0.33 -17.15 -3.52
C TYR A 41 1.39 -17.55 -4.55
N LEU A 42 2.58 -16.94 -4.52
CA LEU A 42 3.65 -17.30 -5.46
C LEU A 42 4.11 -18.76 -5.28
N LYS A 43 4.12 -19.27 -4.05
CA LYS A 43 4.41 -20.68 -3.75
C LYS A 43 3.38 -21.64 -4.32
N SER A 44 2.14 -21.21 -4.58
CA SER A 44 1.15 -22.08 -5.24
C SER A 44 1.42 -22.26 -6.74
N GLY A 45 2.45 -21.59 -7.29
CA GLY A 45 2.91 -21.77 -8.66
C GLY A 45 1.94 -21.20 -9.70
N PRO A 46 1.68 -19.88 -9.70
CA PRO A 46 0.84 -19.28 -10.74
C PRO A 46 1.47 -19.49 -12.12
N GLU A 47 0.70 -20.07 -13.04
CA GLU A 47 1.15 -20.41 -14.40
C GLU A 47 1.24 -19.20 -15.34
N SER A 48 0.81 -18.02 -14.88
CA SER A 48 0.74 -16.80 -15.69
C SER A 48 1.33 -15.62 -14.93
N PRO A 49 1.82 -14.59 -15.66
CA PRO A 49 2.28 -13.36 -15.04
C PRO A 49 1.22 -12.78 -14.10
N VAL A 50 1.71 -12.29 -12.96
CA VAL A 50 0.89 -11.70 -11.89
C VAL A 50 1.01 -10.19 -11.97
N LEU A 51 -0.11 -9.47 -11.89
CA LEU A 51 -0.15 -8.01 -11.84
C LEU A 51 -0.83 -7.54 -10.56
N GLY A 52 -0.18 -6.66 -9.80
CA GLY A 52 -0.72 -6.09 -8.57
C GLY A 52 -1.49 -4.79 -8.81
N PHE A 53 -2.63 -4.63 -8.15
CA PHE A 53 -3.48 -3.44 -8.24
C PHE A 53 -3.80 -2.93 -6.84
N ALA A 54 -3.61 -1.64 -6.63
CA ALA A 54 -4.08 -0.90 -5.45
C ALA A 54 -4.17 0.58 -5.81
N SER A 55 -4.83 1.39 -4.99
CA SER A 55 -4.95 2.82 -5.31
C SER A 55 -3.64 3.56 -5.10
N GLY A 56 -3.03 3.46 -3.92
CA GLY A 56 -1.79 4.19 -3.60
C GLY A 56 -1.95 5.18 -2.45
N ALA A 57 -2.99 5.01 -1.63
CA ALA A 57 -3.12 5.73 -0.37
C ALA A 57 -1.94 5.39 0.57
N ARG A 58 -1.54 6.35 1.41
CA ARG A 58 -0.49 6.11 2.41
C ARG A 58 -0.83 4.90 3.27
N GLY A 59 0.14 4.11 3.71
CA GLY A 59 -0.14 2.91 4.50
C GLY A 59 -0.34 1.67 3.63
N GLY A 60 -1.49 0.99 3.77
CA GLY A 60 -1.68 -0.35 3.21
C GLY A 60 -1.32 -0.48 1.72
N ASP A 61 -1.82 0.44 0.89
CA ASP A 61 -1.62 0.36 -0.56
C ASP A 61 -0.16 0.54 -0.97
N ILE A 62 0.54 1.51 -0.36
CA ILE A 62 1.98 1.70 -0.60
C ILE A 62 2.76 0.47 -0.13
N LEU A 63 2.45 -0.05 1.06
CA LEU A 63 3.09 -1.28 1.56
C LEU A 63 2.86 -2.46 0.61
N PHE A 64 1.67 -2.60 0.04
CA PHE A 64 1.38 -3.60 -0.97
C PHE A 64 2.21 -3.43 -2.24
N HIS A 65 2.27 -2.22 -2.81
CA HIS A 65 3.07 -1.94 -3.99
C HIS A 65 4.56 -2.23 -3.76
N GLU A 66 5.09 -1.89 -2.59
CA GLU A 66 6.47 -2.17 -2.20
C GLU A 66 6.76 -3.68 -2.10
N GLU A 67 5.88 -4.46 -1.46
CA GLU A 67 6.07 -5.91 -1.33
C GLU A 67 5.88 -6.65 -2.67
N CYS A 68 4.96 -6.19 -3.53
CA CYS A 68 4.88 -6.69 -4.91
C CYS A 68 6.17 -6.43 -5.68
N ARG A 69 6.71 -5.20 -5.62
CA ARG A 69 7.98 -4.85 -6.28
C ARG A 69 9.14 -5.69 -5.74
N ALA A 70 9.19 -5.91 -4.43
CA ALA A 70 10.20 -6.78 -3.80
C ALA A 70 10.10 -8.25 -4.25
N ALA A 71 8.90 -8.71 -4.62
CA ALA A 71 8.63 -10.04 -5.15
C ALA A 71 8.75 -10.14 -6.69
N GLY A 72 9.15 -9.06 -7.38
CA GLY A 72 9.24 -9.03 -8.84
C GLY A 72 7.89 -8.97 -9.57
N ILE A 73 6.81 -8.63 -8.85
CA ILE A 73 5.46 -8.46 -9.40
C ILE A 73 5.31 -7.01 -9.87
N ALA A 74 4.97 -6.83 -11.15
CA ALA A 74 4.60 -5.51 -11.68
C ALA A 74 3.31 -5.00 -11.02
N THR A 75 3.17 -3.68 -10.88
CA THR A 75 1.96 -3.11 -10.26
C THR A 75 1.37 -1.95 -11.06
N VAL A 76 0.08 -1.71 -10.86
CA VAL A 76 -0.70 -0.62 -11.43
C VAL A 76 -1.41 0.12 -10.32
N ILE A 77 -1.28 1.44 -10.35
CA ILE A 77 -2.02 2.37 -9.49
C ILE A 77 -3.39 2.65 -10.13
N VAL A 78 -4.46 2.41 -9.40
CA VAL A 78 -5.84 2.66 -9.84
C VAL A 78 -6.49 3.69 -8.93
N LEU A 79 -6.55 4.94 -9.37
CA LEU A 79 -7.10 6.03 -8.58
C LEU A 79 -8.63 6.10 -8.71
N PRO A 80 -9.37 6.27 -7.60
CA PRO A 80 -10.83 6.38 -7.62
C PRO A 80 -11.34 7.74 -8.12
N PHE A 81 -10.48 8.76 -8.15
CA PHE A 81 -10.79 10.13 -8.60
C PHE A 81 -9.49 10.89 -8.94
N ALA A 82 -9.62 12.17 -9.28
CA ALA A 82 -8.52 13.02 -9.75
C ALA A 82 -7.26 12.94 -8.85
N PRO A 83 -6.04 12.81 -9.43
CA PRO A 83 -4.80 12.63 -8.69
C PRO A 83 -4.56 13.70 -7.63
N GLU A 84 -4.80 14.97 -7.93
CA GLU A 84 -4.54 16.10 -7.05
C GLU A 84 -5.40 16.04 -5.78
N THR A 85 -6.66 15.65 -5.94
CA THR A 85 -7.57 15.44 -4.80
C THR A 85 -7.15 14.23 -4.00
N PHE A 86 -6.73 13.15 -4.66
CA PHE A 86 -6.31 11.91 -4.00
C PHE A 86 -5.03 12.09 -3.20
N ILE A 87 -4.05 12.83 -3.72
CA ILE A 87 -2.80 13.15 -3.02
C ILE A 87 -3.12 13.86 -1.70
N ARG A 88 -3.91 14.93 -1.75
CA ARG A 88 -4.27 15.74 -0.58
C ARG A 88 -5.09 14.96 0.46
N SER A 89 -6.03 14.12 0.04
CA SER A 89 -6.90 13.39 0.97
C SER A 89 -6.28 12.11 1.50
N SER A 90 -5.52 11.41 0.66
CA SER A 90 -5.20 9.99 0.82
C SER A 90 -3.71 9.68 0.91
N VAL A 91 -2.83 10.63 0.56
CA VAL A 91 -1.38 10.45 0.60
C VAL A 91 -0.76 11.37 1.68
N GLU A 92 -1.00 12.68 1.58
CA GLU A 92 -0.35 13.71 2.41
C GLU A 92 -0.69 13.63 3.91
N LEU A 93 0.33 13.43 4.75
CA LEU A 93 0.25 13.62 6.19
C LEU A 93 0.52 15.09 6.51
N THR A 94 -0.55 15.87 6.68
CA THR A 94 -0.46 17.23 7.23
C THR A 94 0.20 17.17 8.61
N GLY A 95 1.45 17.65 8.73
CA GLY A 95 2.24 17.65 9.97
C GLY A 95 3.55 16.85 9.94
N SER A 96 3.95 16.23 8.82
CA SER A 96 5.33 15.75 8.67
C SER A 96 6.21 16.89 8.14
N ASP A 97 6.69 17.74 9.04
CA ASP A 97 7.81 18.64 8.75
C ASP A 97 9.02 17.80 8.34
N THR A 98 9.24 17.70 7.04
CA THR A 98 10.58 17.53 6.48
C THR A 98 10.91 18.79 5.67
N CYS A 99 10.76 19.94 6.34
CA CYS A 99 11.53 21.13 6.03
C CYS A 99 12.72 21.16 7.01
N CYS A 100 13.68 20.27 6.81
CA CYS A 100 15.04 20.49 7.31
C CYS A 100 15.83 21.08 6.15
N PRO A 101 16.25 22.35 6.20
CA PRO A 101 17.27 22.85 5.30
C PRO A 101 18.62 22.28 5.76
N HIS A 102 19.23 21.47 4.92
CA HIS A 102 20.69 21.32 4.89
C HIS A 102 21.18 21.88 3.56
#